data_AF-A0A7C3U9U5-F1
#
_entry.id   AF-A0A7C3U9U5-F1
#
_cell.length_a   1.000
_cell.length_b   1.000
_cell.length_c   1.000
_cell.angle_alpha   90.00
_cell.angle_beta   90.00
_cell.angle_gamma   90.00
#
_symmetry.space_group_name_H-M   'P 1'
#
loop_
_entity.id
_entity.type
_entity.pdbx_description
1 polymer ?
#
loop_
_entity_poly.entity_id
_entity_poly.type
_entity_poly.pdbx_seq_one_letter_code
_entity_poly.pdbx_strand_id
1 'polypeptide(L)'
;MRTLKAIVLLLGIILIFSMLLMVFLDSDGDGIPDIKEREYGTDPNKPNYLLAYALKKLPEKEALRFKDVDFNESSKELVDLYSSLSQDKRSSKEVYMILDNILADNRVDEIEKNLFDDRFVNPTLPTIDNLNWTPTRENLDKIYDINVTFVAKDDKTPIAYAELRFIPVEYTYMIEKYGMRPEDYPKVFPPDKERDFVLTPVDGKFDSLEEKFSVPINDIVGGRDTE
;
A
#
# COMPACT_ATOMS: atom_id res chain seq x y z
N MET A 1 -2.42 -70.11 24.67
CA MET A 1 -2.02 -68.82 25.28
C MET A 1 -1.00 -68.04 24.44
N ARG A 2 0.05 -68.65 23.87
CA ARG A 2 1.02 -67.96 22.97
C ARG A 2 0.40 -67.43 21.66
N THR A 3 -0.48 -68.22 21.03
CA THR A 3 -1.21 -67.84 19.80
C THR A 3 -2.17 -66.67 20.02
N LEU A 4 -2.94 -66.69 21.11
CA LEU A 4 -3.85 -65.59 21.47
C LEU A 4 -3.09 -64.28 21.75
N LYS A 5 -1.95 -64.34 22.45
CA LYS A 5 -1.08 -63.16 22.66
C LYS A 5 -0.51 -62.60 21.36
N ALA A 6 -0.11 -63.47 20.42
CA ALA A 6 0.39 -63.05 19.11
C ALA A 6 -0.72 -62.39 18.26
N ILE A 7 -1.94 -62.93 18.28
CA ILE A 7 -3.09 -62.34 17.57
C ILE A 7 -3.46 -60.97 18.17
N VAL A 8 -3.49 -60.83 19.49
CA VAL A 8 -3.77 -59.54 20.16
C VAL A 8 -2.68 -58.51 19.84
N LEU A 9 -1.41 -58.92 19.82
CA LEU A 9 -0.30 -58.04 19.43
C LEU A 9 -0.41 -57.59 17.97
N LEU A 10 -0.72 -58.52 17.06
CA LEU A 10 -0.90 -58.24 15.63
C LEU A 10 -2.07 -57.27 15.40
N LEU A 11 -3.21 -57.51 16.06
CA LEU A 11 -4.38 -56.62 15.98
C LEU A 11 -4.05 -55.23 16.54
N GLY A 12 -3.30 -55.15 17.65
CA GLY A 12 -2.83 -53.89 18.20
C GLY A 12 -1.93 -53.12 17.22
N ILE A 13 -0.99 -53.81 16.56
CA ILE A 13 -0.13 -53.20 15.53
C ILE A 13 -0.95 -52.71 14.33
N ILE A 14 -1.91 -53.51 13.85
CA ILE A 14 -2.80 -53.11 12.74
C ILE A 14 -3.62 -51.89 13.12
N LEU A 15 -4.12 -51.83 14.35
CA LEU A 15 -4.95 -50.71 14.83
C LEU A 15 -4.11 -49.44 14.99
N ILE A 16 -2.89 -49.54 15.53
CA ILE A 16 -1.93 -48.43 15.59
C ILE A 16 -1.54 -47.97 14.18
N PHE A 17 -1.24 -48.91 13.28
CA PHE A 17 -0.86 -48.61 11.90
C PHE A 17 -2.00 -47.96 11.12
N SER A 18 -3.23 -48.45 11.29
CA SER A 18 -4.44 -47.87 10.69
C SER A 18 -4.70 -46.46 11.22
N MET A 19 -4.53 -46.25 12.53
CA MET A 19 -4.69 -44.93 13.14
C MET A 19 -3.59 -43.96 12.66
N LEU A 20 -2.37 -44.45 12.52
CA LEU A 20 -1.25 -43.68 11.97
C LEU A 20 -1.53 -43.25 10.52
N LEU A 21 -2.06 -44.16 9.69
CA LEU A 21 -2.38 -43.87 8.28
C LEU A 21 -3.41 -42.74 8.15
N MET A 22 -4.36 -42.68 9.07
CA MET A 22 -5.41 -41.66 9.09
C MET A 22 -4.88 -40.25 9.44
N VAL A 23 -3.79 -40.16 10.21
CA VAL A 23 -3.16 -38.88 10.60
C VAL A 23 -2.37 -38.25 9.46
N PHE A 24 -1.93 -39.04 8.49
CA PHE A 24 -1.16 -38.59 7.33
C PHE A 24 -1.96 -38.63 6.02
N LEU A 25 -3.26 -38.90 6.07
CA LEU A 25 -4.12 -38.83 4.90
C LEU A 25 -4.29 -37.36 4.51
N ASP A 26 -3.97 -37.05 3.26
CA ASP A 26 -4.12 -35.76 2.60
C ASP A 26 -4.81 -36.06 1.26
N SER A 27 -6.14 -35.94 1.26
CA SER A 27 -6.98 -36.46 0.19
C SER A 27 -6.92 -35.63 -1.09
N ASP A 28 -6.60 -34.34 -0.99
CA ASP A 28 -6.49 -33.43 -2.13
C ASP A 28 -5.05 -33.06 -2.52
N GLY A 29 -4.07 -33.43 -1.69
CA GLY A 29 -2.65 -33.30 -1.97
C GLY A 29 -2.12 -31.87 -1.83
N ASP A 30 -2.78 -31.02 -1.04
CA ASP A 30 -2.33 -29.64 -0.79
C ASP A 30 -1.19 -29.55 0.25
N GLY A 31 -0.94 -30.63 0.98
CA GLY A 31 0.07 -30.73 2.02
C GLY A 31 -0.46 -30.51 3.44
N ILE A 32 -1.77 -30.43 3.64
CA ILE A 32 -2.44 -30.39 4.94
C ILE A 32 -3.18 -31.71 5.14
N PRO A 33 -2.96 -32.44 6.25
CA PRO A 33 -3.70 -33.66 6.50
C PRO A 33 -5.20 -33.41 6.72
N ASP A 34 -6.08 -34.31 6.24
CA ASP A 34 -7.54 -34.26 6.37
C ASP A 34 -8.02 -33.94 7.79
N ILE A 35 -7.34 -34.48 8.81
CA ILE A 35 -7.69 -34.24 10.22
C ILE A 35 -7.46 -32.77 10.59
N LYS A 36 -6.35 -32.20 10.13
CA LYS A 36 -6.02 -30.79 10.36
C LYS A 36 -6.96 -29.86 9.61
N GLU A 37 -7.33 -30.20 8.39
CA GLU A 37 -8.34 -29.44 7.64
C GLU A 37 -9.69 -29.38 8.36
N ARG A 38 -10.16 -30.51 8.91
CA ARG A 38 -11.37 -30.53 9.76
C ARG A 38 -11.22 -29.68 11.02
N GLU A 39 -10.03 -29.64 11.63
CA GLU A 39 -9.73 -28.74 12.77
C GLU A 39 -9.75 -27.26 12.35
N TYR A 40 -9.30 -26.95 11.14
CA TYR A 40 -9.25 -25.60 10.57
C TYR A 40 -10.59 -25.13 9.98
N GLY A 41 -11.50 -26.08 9.77
CA GLY A 41 -12.79 -25.86 9.13
C GLY A 41 -12.70 -25.75 7.61
N THR A 42 -11.66 -26.31 6.98
CA THR A 42 -11.53 -26.45 5.52
C THR A 42 -12.06 -27.82 5.05
N ASP A 43 -12.30 -27.97 3.75
CA ASP A 43 -12.80 -29.22 3.15
C ASP A 43 -11.64 -30.12 2.72
N PRO A 44 -11.50 -31.35 3.27
CA PRO A 44 -10.40 -32.25 2.95
C PRO A 44 -10.25 -32.69 1.49
N ASN A 45 -11.23 -32.37 0.65
CA ASN A 45 -11.18 -32.70 -0.78
C ASN A 45 -11.01 -31.45 -1.66
N LYS A 46 -10.74 -30.27 -1.06
CA LYS A 46 -10.61 -28.99 -1.75
C LYS A 46 -9.28 -28.32 -1.37
N PRO A 47 -8.32 -28.25 -2.31
CA PRO A 47 -6.98 -27.75 -2.01
C PRO A 47 -6.94 -26.33 -1.45
N ASN A 48 -6.14 -26.14 -0.41
CA ASN A 48 -5.78 -24.86 0.22
C ASN A 48 -4.26 -24.62 0.15
N TYR A 49 -3.70 -24.65 -1.07
CA TYR A 49 -2.25 -24.50 -1.31
C TYR A 49 -1.63 -23.26 -0.64
N LEU A 50 -2.35 -22.13 -0.57
CA LEU A 50 -1.85 -20.94 0.11
C LEU A 50 -1.77 -21.11 1.63
N LEU A 51 -2.79 -21.70 2.25
CA LEU A 51 -2.76 -22.04 3.68
C LEU A 51 -1.63 -23.02 3.98
N ALA A 52 -1.48 -24.06 3.17
CA ALA A 52 -0.40 -25.04 3.30
C ALA A 52 0.98 -24.38 3.19
N TYR A 53 1.11 -23.38 2.32
CA TYR A 53 2.32 -22.56 2.20
C TYR A 53 2.53 -21.67 3.44
N ALA A 54 1.50 -20.97 3.90
CA ALA A 54 1.54 -20.11 5.07
C ALA A 54 1.89 -20.87 6.36
N LEU A 55 1.36 -22.09 6.55
CA LEU A 55 1.67 -22.95 7.70
C LEU A 55 3.16 -23.32 7.81
N LYS A 56 3.90 -23.29 6.70
CA LYS A 56 5.35 -23.54 6.68
C LYS A 56 6.16 -22.32 7.13
N LYS A 57 5.58 -21.12 7.09
CA LYS A 57 6.29 -19.85 7.32
C LYS A 57 5.83 -19.09 8.56
N LEU A 58 4.58 -19.31 8.99
CA LEU A 58 3.92 -18.52 10.02
C LEU A 58 3.45 -19.39 11.18
N PRO A 59 3.27 -18.81 12.38
CA PRO A 59 2.53 -19.46 13.45
C PRO A 59 1.13 -19.87 12.96
N GLU A 60 0.65 -21.04 13.40
CA GLU A 60 -0.60 -21.65 12.94
C GLU A 60 -1.79 -20.67 12.96
N LYS A 61 -1.96 -19.91 14.04
CA LYS A 61 -3.05 -18.91 14.17
C LYS A 61 -3.00 -17.80 13.13
N GLU A 62 -1.81 -17.44 12.66
CA GLU A 62 -1.62 -16.40 11.65
C GLU A 62 -1.78 -16.98 10.24
N ALA A 63 -1.24 -18.18 10.01
CA ALA A 63 -1.41 -18.90 8.75
C ALA A 63 -2.90 -19.12 8.41
N LEU A 64 -3.73 -19.40 9.42
CA LEU A 64 -5.18 -19.60 9.26
C LEU A 64 -5.94 -18.39 8.68
N ARG A 65 -5.32 -17.21 8.59
CA ARG A 65 -5.92 -16.07 7.86
C ARG A 65 -5.94 -16.27 6.35
N PHE A 66 -4.98 -17.03 5.83
CA PHE A 66 -4.84 -17.31 4.40
C PHE A 66 -5.68 -18.53 3.96
N LYS A 67 -6.55 -19.04 4.83
CA LYS A 67 -7.49 -20.10 4.47
C LYS A 67 -8.46 -19.60 3.39
N ASP A 68 -8.85 -20.48 2.47
CA ASP A 68 -9.81 -20.19 1.39
C ASP A 68 -9.39 -19.08 0.41
N VAL A 69 -8.16 -18.57 0.47
CA VAL A 69 -7.62 -17.55 -0.45
C VAL A 69 -6.98 -18.24 -1.67
N ASP A 70 -7.24 -17.69 -2.86
CA ASP A 70 -6.72 -18.21 -4.13
C ASP A 70 -5.18 -18.24 -4.13
N PHE A 71 -4.60 -19.38 -4.55
CA PHE A 71 -3.15 -19.54 -4.66
C PHE A 71 -2.64 -19.04 -6.01
N ASN A 72 -1.90 -17.94 -5.99
CA ASN A 72 -1.21 -17.36 -7.13
C ASN A 72 0.13 -16.75 -6.67
N GLU A 73 0.93 -16.18 -7.58
CA GLU A 73 2.22 -15.60 -7.20
C GLU A 73 2.07 -14.39 -6.25
N SER A 74 1.09 -13.50 -6.45
CA SER A 74 0.86 -12.36 -5.55
C SER A 74 0.47 -12.79 -4.14
N SER A 75 -0.42 -13.77 -3.99
CA SER A 75 -0.84 -14.26 -2.66
C SER A 75 0.29 -14.98 -1.93
N LYS A 76 1.10 -15.74 -2.66
CA LYS A 76 2.33 -16.37 -2.13
C LYS A 76 3.38 -15.33 -1.72
N GLU A 77 3.62 -14.30 -2.54
CA GLU A 77 4.52 -13.18 -2.20
C GLU A 77 4.02 -12.40 -0.98
N LEU A 78 2.71 -12.19 -0.85
CA LEU A 78 2.13 -11.55 0.33
C LEU A 78 2.43 -12.35 1.62
N VAL A 79 2.34 -13.67 1.58
CA VAL A 79 2.74 -14.52 2.72
C VAL A 79 4.23 -14.31 3.05
N ASP A 80 5.08 -14.20 2.04
CA ASP A 80 6.52 -13.98 2.22
C ASP A 80 6.80 -12.63 2.87
N LEU A 81 6.18 -11.57 2.35
CA LEU A 81 6.26 -10.22 2.90
C LEU A 81 5.77 -10.19 4.35
N TYR A 82 4.59 -10.73 4.63
CA TYR A 82 4.05 -10.80 5.99
C TYR A 82 4.95 -11.61 6.94
N SER A 83 5.50 -12.75 6.49
CA SER A 83 6.41 -13.59 7.29
C SER A 83 7.75 -12.90 7.60
N SER A 84 8.18 -11.97 6.74
CA SER A 84 9.42 -11.20 6.93
C SER A 84 9.33 -10.16 8.05
N LEU A 85 8.12 -9.71 8.40
CA LEU A 85 7.89 -8.77 9.48
C LEU A 85 8.28 -9.37 10.86
N SER A 86 8.63 -8.51 11.82
CA SER A 86 8.78 -8.97 13.21
C SER A 86 7.42 -9.35 13.80
N GLN A 87 7.41 -10.23 14.81
CA GLN A 87 6.18 -10.65 15.48
C GLN A 87 5.39 -9.46 16.05
N ASP A 88 6.09 -8.48 16.63
CA ASP A 88 5.46 -7.28 17.18
C ASP A 88 4.80 -6.43 16.09
N LYS A 89 5.43 -6.33 14.91
CA LYS A 89 4.88 -5.60 13.77
C LYS A 89 3.68 -6.34 13.17
N ARG A 90 3.74 -7.66 13.01
CA ARG A 90 2.59 -8.48 12.59
C ARG A 90 1.39 -8.38 13.54
N SER A 91 1.67 -8.26 14.83
CA SER A 91 0.65 -8.11 15.87
C SER A 91 0.10 -6.68 15.99
N SER A 92 0.62 -5.73 15.20
CA SER A 92 0.14 -4.35 15.21
C SER A 92 -1.25 -4.25 14.58
N LYS A 93 -2.08 -3.35 15.14
CA LYS A 93 -3.43 -3.08 14.63
C LYS A 93 -3.42 -2.66 13.16
N GLU A 94 -2.42 -1.90 12.74
CA GLU A 94 -2.29 -1.39 11.38
C GLU A 94 -2.09 -2.53 10.37
N VAL A 95 -1.12 -3.41 10.62
CA VAL A 95 -0.85 -4.57 9.76
C VAL A 95 -2.06 -5.50 9.72
N TYR A 96 -2.68 -5.76 10.88
CA TYR A 96 -3.89 -6.56 10.98
C TYR A 96 -5.01 -6.03 10.08
N MET A 97 -5.31 -4.73 10.14
CA MET A 97 -6.40 -4.13 9.37
C MET A 97 -6.13 -4.18 7.86
N ILE A 98 -4.89 -3.91 7.44
CA ILE A 98 -4.55 -3.94 6.02
C ILE A 98 -4.55 -5.36 5.48
N LEU A 99 -4.00 -6.32 6.21
CA LEU A 99 -4.03 -7.72 5.80
C LEU A 99 -5.47 -8.22 5.68
N ASP A 100 -6.34 -7.94 6.65
CA ASP A 100 -7.74 -8.39 6.61
C ASP A 100 -8.51 -7.76 5.44
N ASN A 101 -8.20 -6.52 5.06
CA ASN A 101 -8.80 -5.88 3.89
C ASN A 101 -8.34 -6.53 2.58
N ILE A 102 -7.04 -6.83 2.44
CA ILE A 102 -6.50 -7.51 1.26
C ILE A 102 -7.10 -8.91 1.11
N LEU A 103 -7.27 -9.64 2.22
CA LEU A 103 -7.79 -11.01 2.17
C LEU A 103 -9.33 -11.08 2.07
N ALA A 104 -10.03 -9.94 2.06
CA ALA A 104 -11.49 -9.89 2.25
C ALA A 104 -12.29 -10.53 1.10
N ASP A 105 -11.77 -10.49 -0.13
CA ASP A 105 -12.42 -11.06 -1.31
C ASP A 105 -11.87 -12.44 -1.69
N ASN A 106 -10.99 -13.01 -0.84
CA ASN A 106 -10.27 -14.26 -1.04
C ASN A 106 -9.34 -14.29 -2.26
N ARG A 107 -9.01 -13.13 -2.83
CA ARG A 107 -8.01 -12.99 -3.89
C ARG A 107 -6.94 -12.02 -3.42
N VAL A 108 -5.76 -12.15 -4.01
CA VAL A 108 -4.70 -11.17 -3.81
C VAL A 108 -4.18 -10.83 -5.20
N ASP A 109 -4.31 -9.57 -5.57
CA ASP A 109 -3.75 -9.05 -6.80
C ASP A 109 -2.37 -8.39 -6.58
N GLU A 110 -1.77 -7.94 -7.68
CA GLU A 110 -0.44 -7.32 -7.64
C GLU A 110 -0.45 -5.97 -6.90
N ILE A 111 -1.53 -5.18 -7.01
CA ILE A 111 -1.65 -3.86 -6.38
C ILE A 111 -1.76 -4.03 -4.86
N GLU A 112 -2.56 -4.96 -4.39
CA GLU A 112 -2.73 -5.26 -2.96
C GLU A 112 -1.43 -5.75 -2.32
N LYS A 113 -0.73 -6.66 -3.01
CA LYS A 113 0.58 -7.14 -2.58
C LYS A 113 1.62 -6.03 -2.56
N ASN A 114 1.65 -5.17 -3.59
CA ASN A 114 2.58 -4.03 -3.64
C ASN A 114 2.27 -2.99 -2.56
N LEU A 115 0.98 -2.75 -2.27
CA LEU A 115 0.55 -1.89 -1.16
C LEU A 115 1.08 -2.40 0.18
N PHE A 116 1.03 -3.72 0.40
CA PHE A 116 1.57 -4.31 1.62
C PHE A 116 3.09 -4.19 1.71
N ASP A 117 3.81 -4.49 0.62
CA ASP A 117 5.27 -4.36 0.54
C ASP A 117 5.70 -2.91 0.83
N ASP A 118 5.15 -1.96 0.08
CA ASP A 118 5.47 -0.55 0.20
C ASP A 118 5.17 -0.03 1.60
N ARG A 119 4.01 -0.37 2.17
CA ARG A 119 3.64 0.17 3.48
C ARG A 119 4.47 -0.37 4.65
N PHE A 120 4.90 -1.63 4.60
CA PHE A 120 5.40 -2.31 5.80
C PHE A 120 6.79 -2.92 5.68
N VAL A 121 7.24 -3.23 4.47
CA VAL A 121 8.50 -3.96 4.25
C VAL A 121 9.53 -3.05 3.58
N ASN A 122 9.19 -2.47 2.43
CA ASN A 122 10.09 -1.67 1.62
C ASN A 122 9.43 -0.37 1.14
N PRO A 123 9.21 0.61 2.03
CA PRO A 123 8.59 1.88 1.69
C PRO A 123 9.42 2.69 0.70
N THR A 124 8.78 3.09 -0.39
CA THR A 124 9.27 4.07 -1.35
C THR A 124 8.53 5.39 -1.15
N LEU A 125 9.17 6.48 -1.59
CA LEU A 125 8.57 7.80 -1.54
C LEU A 125 8.21 8.21 -2.97
N PRO A 126 6.99 8.75 -3.19
CA PRO A 126 6.65 9.32 -4.47
C PRO A 126 7.62 10.43 -4.87
N THR A 127 7.83 10.56 -6.17
CA THR A 127 8.69 11.56 -6.79
C THR A 127 7.88 12.56 -7.59
N ILE A 128 8.40 13.78 -7.75
CA ILE A 128 7.79 14.83 -8.56
C ILE A 128 8.67 15.11 -9.77
N ASP A 129 8.11 14.92 -10.94
CA ASP A 129 8.73 15.22 -12.23
C ASP A 129 8.10 16.46 -12.87
N ASN A 130 8.92 17.18 -13.64
CA ASN A 130 8.47 18.28 -14.51
C ASN A 130 7.66 19.37 -13.80
N LEU A 131 7.98 19.67 -12.53
CA LEU A 131 7.38 20.80 -11.83
C LEU A 131 7.72 22.09 -12.56
N ASN A 132 6.69 22.72 -13.14
CA ASN A 132 6.81 23.94 -13.89
C ASN A 132 5.59 24.83 -13.66
N TRP A 133 5.73 26.12 -13.94
CA TRP A 133 4.62 27.06 -13.93
C TRP A 133 4.70 28.01 -15.12
N THR A 134 3.54 28.50 -15.56
CA THR A 134 3.44 29.46 -16.66
C THR A 134 2.46 30.58 -16.29
N PRO A 135 2.75 31.85 -16.61
CA PRO A 135 1.79 32.94 -16.46
C PRO A 135 0.55 32.70 -17.34
N THR A 136 -0.63 32.92 -16.77
CA THR A 136 -1.91 32.93 -17.49
C THR A 136 -2.55 34.32 -17.52
N ARG A 137 -2.15 35.22 -16.62
CA ARG A 137 -2.50 36.64 -16.65
C ARG A 137 -1.31 37.48 -16.17
N GLU A 138 -0.85 38.39 -17.02
CA GLU A 138 0.31 39.24 -16.78
C GLU A 138 0.04 40.68 -17.26
N ASN A 139 0.51 41.68 -16.52
CA ASN A 139 0.47 43.08 -16.92
C ASN A 139 1.72 43.81 -16.40
N LEU A 140 2.51 44.40 -17.31
CA LEU A 140 3.77 45.09 -17.00
C LEU A 140 4.72 44.23 -16.15
N ASP A 141 4.98 42.99 -16.57
CA ASP A 141 5.81 42.00 -15.87
C ASP A 141 5.28 41.55 -14.49
N LYS A 142 4.16 42.12 -14.01
CA LYS A 142 3.43 41.61 -12.85
C LYS A 142 2.56 40.43 -13.27
N ILE A 143 2.81 39.27 -12.67
CA ILE A 143 2.04 38.05 -12.84
C ILE A 143 0.91 38.05 -11.81
N TYR A 144 -0.31 37.84 -12.29
CA TYR A 144 -1.52 37.77 -11.46
C TYR A 144 -2.04 36.34 -11.36
N ASP A 145 -1.95 35.60 -12.46
CA ASP A 145 -2.41 34.22 -12.51
C ASP A 145 -1.31 33.34 -13.12
N ILE A 146 -1.15 32.14 -12.57
CA ILE A 146 -0.26 31.11 -13.11
C ILE A 146 -1.01 29.78 -13.22
N ASN A 147 -0.53 28.91 -14.09
CA ASN A 147 -0.87 27.50 -14.06
C ASN A 147 0.38 26.70 -13.69
N VAL A 148 0.30 25.94 -12.59
CA VAL A 148 1.36 25.03 -12.13
C VAL A 148 1.06 23.63 -12.64
N THR A 149 2.04 22.98 -13.24
CA THR A 149 1.92 21.60 -13.73
C THR A 149 3.05 20.75 -13.21
N PHE A 150 2.76 19.50 -12.87
CA PHE A 150 3.77 18.51 -12.50
C PHE A 150 3.20 17.09 -12.67
N VAL A 151 4.09 16.11 -12.57
CA VAL A 151 3.74 14.69 -12.58
C VAL A 151 4.22 14.09 -11.26
N ALA A 152 3.34 13.43 -10.51
CA ALA A 152 3.72 12.62 -9.36
C ALA A 152 3.86 11.17 -9.81
N LYS A 153 4.91 10.49 -9.33
CA LYS A 153 5.18 9.09 -9.68
C LYS A 153 5.53 8.27 -8.46
N ASP A 154 5.01 7.06 -8.43
CA ASP A 154 5.38 6.00 -7.51
C ASP A 154 5.70 4.73 -8.29
N ASP A 155 6.54 3.86 -7.74
CA ASP A 155 6.99 2.64 -8.43
C ASP A 155 6.17 1.39 -8.05
N LYS A 156 5.36 1.46 -6.98
CA LYS A 156 4.67 0.31 -6.41
C LYS A 156 3.18 0.51 -6.25
N THR A 157 2.76 1.69 -5.80
CA THR A 157 1.37 1.95 -5.40
C THR A 157 0.80 3.17 -6.11
N PRO A 158 -0.50 3.16 -6.49
CA PRO A 158 -1.12 4.36 -7.04
C PRO A 158 -1.02 5.54 -6.07
N ILE A 159 -0.82 6.73 -6.61
CA ILE A 159 -0.82 7.96 -5.80
C ILE A 159 -2.19 8.08 -5.13
N ALA A 160 -2.23 8.28 -3.81
CA ALA A 160 -3.50 8.36 -3.07
C ALA A 160 -3.94 9.78 -2.74
N TYR A 161 -3.01 10.74 -2.73
CA TYR A 161 -3.23 12.11 -2.31
C TYR A 161 -2.16 13.04 -2.87
N ALA A 162 -2.53 14.28 -3.20
CA ALA A 162 -1.59 15.32 -3.56
C ALA A 162 -2.09 16.69 -3.08
N GLU A 163 -1.14 17.52 -2.66
CA GLU A 163 -1.38 18.88 -2.19
C GLU A 163 -0.28 19.80 -2.74
N LEU A 164 -0.68 21.00 -3.16
CA LEU A 164 0.25 22.06 -3.55
C LEU A 164 0.14 23.20 -2.55
N ARG A 165 1.26 23.52 -1.88
CA ARG A 165 1.38 24.69 -1.03
C ARG A 165 2.05 25.83 -1.79
N PHE A 166 1.30 26.90 -2.04
CA PHE A 166 1.79 28.12 -2.64
C PHE A 166 2.26 29.08 -1.55
N ILE A 167 3.53 29.46 -1.59
CA ILE A 167 4.15 30.38 -0.64
C ILE A 167 4.60 31.63 -1.42
N PRO A 168 3.88 32.76 -1.31
CA PRO A 168 4.30 34.00 -1.93
C PRO A 168 5.60 34.52 -1.31
N VAL A 169 6.55 34.93 -2.16
CA VAL A 169 7.80 35.56 -1.72
C VAL A 169 7.93 36.95 -2.34
N GLU A 170 8.62 37.85 -1.64
CA GLU A 170 8.89 39.19 -2.15
C GLU A 170 9.98 39.18 -3.21
N TYR A 171 9.79 40.01 -4.24
CA TYR A 171 10.76 40.17 -5.30
C TYR A 171 11.01 41.67 -5.55
N THR A 172 12.16 42.16 -5.10
CA THR A 172 12.54 43.58 -5.16
C THR A 172 12.96 44.05 -6.56
N TYR A 173 12.98 43.17 -7.57
CA TYR A 173 13.45 43.52 -8.92
C TYR A 173 12.67 44.69 -9.54
N MET A 174 11.42 44.93 -9.13
CA MET A 174 10.64 46.09 -9.60
C MET A 174 11.25 47.42 -9.14
N ILE A 175 11.86 47.44 -7.95
CA ILE A 175 12.63 48.57 -7.42
C ILE A 175 13.91 48.73 -8.23
N GLU A 176 14.64 47.63 -8.44
CA GLU A 176 15.97 47.65 -9.06
C GLU A 176 15.94 47.88 -10.58
N LYS A 177 15.01 47.27 -11.31
CA LYS A 177 14.93 47.25 -12.78
C LYS A 177 14.04 48.35 -13.35
N TYR A 178 12.93 48.67 -12.69
CA TYR A 178 11.96 49.66 -13.17
C TYR A 178 12.01 50.98 -12.39
N GLY A 179 12.92 51.10 -11.42
CA GLY A 179 13.10 52.32 -10.62
C GLY A 179 11.90 52.63 -9.74
N MET A 180 11.11 51.62 -9.37
CA MET A 180 10.01 51.77 -8.41
C MET A 180 10.56 52.30 -7.10
N ARG A 181 9.92 53.33 -6.54
CA ARG A 181 10.31 53.83 -5.22
C ARG A 181 9.96 52.78 -4.16
N PRO A 182 10.84 52.45 -3.20
CA PRO A 182 10.57 51.44 -2.18
C PRO A 182 9.23 51.64 -1.45
N GLU A 183 8.82 52.88 -1.19
CA GLU A 183 7.55 53.20 -0.53
C GLU A 183 6.29 52.90 -1.37
N ASP A 184 6.43 52.69 -2.68
CA ASP A 184 5.33 52.31 -3.57
C ASP A 184 5.22 50.80 -3.74
N TYR A 185 6.27 50.04 -3.40
CA TYR A 185 6.29 48.59 -3.50
C TYR A 185 5.10 47.91 -2.79
N PRO A 186 4.83 48.14 -1.49
CA PRO A 186 3.70 47.47 -0.81
C PRO A 186 2.33 47.92 -1.32
N LYS A 187 2.23 49.03 -2.07
CA LYS A 187 0.98 49.46 -2.72
C LYS A 187 0.71 48.67 -4.00
N VAL A 188 1.77 48.29 -4.70
CA VAL A 188 1.69 47.54 -5.96
C VAL A 188 1.72 46.04 -5.71
N PHE A 189 2.49 45.59 -4.71
CA PHE A 189 2.65 44.20 -4.28
C PHE A 189 2.28 44.09 -2.79
N PRO A 190 1.00 44.21 -2.42
CA PRO A 190 0.59 44.02 -1.04
C PRO A 190 0.89 42.58 -0.59
N PRO A 191 1.09 42.35 0.72
CA PRO A 191 1.34 41.01 1.24
C PRO A 191 0.27 40.00 0.79
N ASP A 192 0.72 38.92 0.15
CA ASP A 192 -0.15 37.78 -0.19
C ASP A 192 0.00 36.68 0.87
N LYS A 193 -1.00 35.82 0.96
CA LYS A 193 -1.05 34.73 1.92
C LYS A 193 -0.63 33.42 1.26
N GLU A 194 -0.09 32.54 2.09
CA GLU A 194 0.06 31.15 1.72
C GLU A 194 -1.30 30.54 1.40
N ARG A 195 -1.32 29.64 0.41
CA ARG A 195 -2.52 28.95 -0.05
C ARG A 195 -2.21 27.49 -0.25
N ASP A 196 -3.04 26.63 0.32
CA ASP A 196 -2.97 25.20 0.16
C ASP A 196 -4.06 24.73 -0.80
N PHE A 197 -3.66 23.94 -1.80
CA PHE A 197 -4.55 23.40 -2.82
C PHE A 197 -4.54 21.88 -2.70
N VAL A 198 -5.66 21.31 -2.23
CA VAL A 198 -5.90 19.86 -2.34
C VAL A 198 -6.17 19.56 -3.80
N LEU A 199 -5.40 18.62 -4.36
CA LEU A 199 -5.40 18.40 -5.80
C LEU A 199 -6.25 17.20 -6.18
N THR A 200 -6.67 17.21 -7.44
CA THR A 200 -7.21 16.05 -8.13
C THR A 200 -6.40 15.85 -9.40
N PRO A 201 -6.07 14.61 -9.78
CA PRO A 201 -5.39 14.35 -11.04
C PRO A 201 -6.22 14.84 -12.23
N VAL A 202 -5.54 15.07 -13.35
CA VAL A 202 -6.15 15.65 -14.56
C VAL A 202 -7.29 14.79 -15.11
N ASP A 203 -7.24 13.48 -14.92
CA ASP A 203 -8.32 12.55 -15.30
C ASP A 203 -9.41 12.37 -14.23
N GLY A 204 -9.24 13.02 -13.08
CA GLY A 204 -10.19 13.01 -11.97
C GLY A 204 -10.05 11.86 -10.98
N LYS A 205 -9.04 10.98 -11.12
CA LYS A 205 -8.93 9.77 -10.31
C LYS A 205 -7.50 9.54 -9.83
N PHE A 206 -7.39 8.96 -8.64
CA PHE A 206 -6.13 8.51 -8.05
C PHE A 206 -6.04 6.99 -8.25
N ASP A 207 -5.67 6.56 -9.46
CA ASP A 207 -5.70 5.16 -9.86
C ASP A 207 -4.46 4.69 -10.63
N SER A 208 -3.47 5.57 -10.81
CA SER A 208 -2.25 5.31 -11.56
C SER A 208 -0.98 5.48 -10.72
N LEU A 209 0.08 4.77 -11.13
CA LEU A 209 1.45 4.96 -10.64
C LEU A 209 2.05 6.31 -11.08
N GLU A 210 1.51 6.88 -12.16
CA GLU A 210 1.86 8.21 -12.66
C GLU A 210 0.59 9.07 -12.70
N GLU A 211 0.54 10.12 -11.89
CA GLU A 211 -0.55 11.09 -11.86
C GLU A 211 -0.10 12.46 -12.34
N LYS A 212 -0.92 13.11 -13.16
CA LYS A 212 -0.65 14.44 -13.71
C LYS A 212 -1.51 15.48 -13.04
N PHE A 213 -0.92 16.62 -12.72
CA PHE A 213 -1.60 17.72 -12.06
C PHE A 213 -1.46 19.02 -12.86
N SER A 214 -2.54 19.79 -12.90
CA SER A 214 -2.57 21.14 -13.45
C SER A 214 -3.43 22.01 -12.54
N VAL A 215 -2.80 23.02 -11.93
CA VAL A 215 -3.40 23.81 -10.85
C VAL A 215 -3.37 25.29 -11.24
N PRO A 216 -4.54 25.90 -11.52
CA PRO A 216 -4.62 27.34 -11.71
C PRO A 216 -4.53 28.04 -10.36
N ILE A 217 -3.59 28.98 -10.24
CA ILE A 217 -3.45 29.87 -9.09
C ILE A 217 -3.74 31.28 -9.58
N ASN A 218 -4.86 31.84 -9.15
CA ASN A 218 -5.34 33.14 -9.60
C ASN A 218 -5.17 34.20 -8.51
N ASP A 219 -5.28 35.47 -8.91
CA ASP A 219 -5.34 36.63 -8.03
C ASP A 219 -4.13 36.73 -7.08
N ILE A 220 -2.94 36.43 -7.61
CA ILE A 220 -1.65 36.67 -6.95
C ILE A 220 -1.46 38.18 -6.84
N VAL A 221 -1.36 38.68 -5.60
CA VAL A 221 -1.30 40.12 -5.34
C VAL A 221 0.09 40.62 -4.97
N GLY A 222 0.94 39.81 -4.32
CA GLY A 222 2.30 40.21 -3.91
C GLY A 222 3.02 39.15 -3.09
N GLY A 223 4.18 39.49 -2.50
CA GLY A 223 5.02 38.60 -1.69
C GLY A 223 4.80 38.79 -0.19
N ARG A 224 5.21 37.83 0.65
CA ARG A 224 5.11 37.98 2.11
C ARG A 224 6.25 38.84 2.68
N ASP A 225 5.89 39.79 3.53
CA ASP A 225 6.82 40.48 4.44
C ASP A 225 7.27 39.46 5.50
N THR A 226 8.55 39.08 5.50
CA THR A 226 9.08 38.15 6.51
C THR A 226 9.58 38.93 7.72
N GLU A 227 8.91 38.79 8.87
CA GLU A 227 9.58 38.86 10.19
C GLU A 227 10.15 37.49 10.57
#